data_AF-A0A3B8NK13-F1
#
_entry.id   AF-A0A3B8NK13-F1
#
_cell.length_a   1.000
_cell.length_b   1.000
_cell.length_c   1.000
_cell.angle_alpha   90.00
_cell.angle_beta   90.00
_cell.angle_gamma   90.00
#
_symmetry.space_group_name_H-M   'P 1'
#
loop_
_entity.id
_entity.type
_entity.pdbx_description
1 polymer ?
#
loop_
_entity_poly.entity_id
_entity_poly.type
_entity_poly.pdbx_seq_one_letter_code
_entity_poly.pdbx_strand_id
1 'polypeptide(L)' 'SMCLAMNPDKLVGEQLCASSSNRNFKGRQGSPTGRTILMSPVMVAAAAVCGKVSDAREVFQFNED' A
#
# COMPACT_ATOMS: atom_id res chain seq x y z
N SER A 1 -14.11 1.10 0.76
CA SER A 1 -12.70 1.47 0.57
C SER A 1 -11.98 1.53 1.91
N MET A 2 -10.74 1.03 1.94
CA MET A 2 -9.90 0.95 3.13
C MET A 2 -9.44 2.33 3.67
N CYS A 3 -9.57 3.41 2.90
CA CYS A 3 -8.99 4.74 3.23
C CYS A 3 -9.31 5.29 4.63
N LEU A 4 -10.47 4.93 5.21
CA LEU A 4 -10.86 5.31 6.58
C LEU A 4 -11.23 4.11 7.46
N ALA A 5 -11.09 2.88 6.94
CA ALA A 5 -11.45 1.64 7.62
C ALA A 5 -12.87 1.58 8.22
N MET A 6 -13.84 2.28 7.61
CA MET A 6 -15.26 2.20 8.00
C MET A 6 -15.99 0.99 7.40
N ASN A 7 -15.34 0.26 6.50
CA ASN A 7 -15.90 -0.92 5.86
C ASN A 7 -15.10 -2.18 6.25
N PRO A 8 -15.53 -3.37 5.83
CA PRO A 8 -14.82 -4.61 6.14
C PRO A 8 -13.38 -4.68 5.60
N ASP A 9 -13.05 -3.91 4.56
CA ASP A 9 -11.69 -3.83 4.01
C ASP A 9 -10.79 -3.03 4.94
N LYS A 10 -10.07 -3.73 5.82
CA LYS A 10 -9.18 -3.12 6.81
C LYS A 10 -8.02 -4.03 7.14
N LEU A 11 -6.91 -3.43 7.57
CA LEU A 11 -5.76 -4.17 8.10
C LEU A 11 -6.15 -4.99 9.32
N VAL A 12 -5.66 -6.21 9.40
CA VAL A 12 -5.81 -7.14 10.53
C VAL A 12 -4.44 -7.48 11.10
N GLY A 13 -4.30 -7.41 12.42
CA GLY A 13 -3.04 -7.72 13.11
C GLY A 13 -1.88 -6.89 12.56
N GLU A 14 -0.76 -7.54 12.26
CA GLU A 14 0.49 -6.90 11.84
C GLU A 14 0.63 -6.74 10.31
N GLN A 15 -0.47 -6.89 9.57
CA GLN A 15 -0.45 -6.73 8.11
C GLN A 15 0.15 -5.38 7.67
N LEU A 16 0.85 -5.44 6.53
CA LEU A 16 1.43 -4.31 5.83
C LEU A 16 0.62 -4.00 4.57
N CYS A 17 0.19 -2.75 4.40
CA CYS A 17 -0.53 -2.30 3.20
C CYS A 17 0.30 -1.29 2.41
N ALA A 18 0.46 -1.55 1.10
CA ALA A 18 0.85 -0.54 0.12
C ALA A 18 -0.39 0.26 -0.28
N SER A 19 -0.35 1.59 -0.10
CA SER A 19 -1.53 2.45 -0.24
C SER A 19 -1.23 3.68 -1.08
N SER A 20 -2.14 3.98 -2.01
CA SER A 20 -2.17 5.23 -2.78
C SER A 20 -2.98 6.34 -2.09
N SER A 21 -3.33 6.15 -0.81
CA SER A 21 -3.90 7.20 0.05
C SER A 21 -2.85 8.25 0.44
N ASN A 22 -3.27 9.29 1.14
CA ASN A 22 -2.38 10.38 1.61
C ASN A 22 -2.12 10.34 3.13
N ARG A 23 -2.66 9.35 3.86
CA ARG A 23 -2.58 9.30 5.33
C ARG A 23 -2.27 7.87 5.80
N ASN A 24 -1.20 7.71 6.59
CA ASN A 24 -0.73 6.41 7.10
C ASN A 24 -0.46 6.38 8.62
N PHE A 25 -1.03 7.30 9.40
CA PHE A 25 -0.91 7.22 10.86
C PHE A 25 -1.51 5.89 11.39
N LYS A 26 -0.96 5.37 12.49
CA LYS A 26 -1.34 4.07 13.07
C LYS A 26 -2.85 3.98 13.28
N GLY A 27 -3.44 2.82 12.96
CA GLY A 27 -4.87 2.57 13.07
C GLY A 27 -5.73 3.18 11.96
N ARG A 28 -5.18 4.01 11.07
CA ARG A 28 -5.98 4.69 10.06
C ARG A 28 -6.70 3.74 9.09
N GLN A 29 -6.03 2.68 8.66
CA GLN A 29 -6.59 1.69 7.75
C GLN A 29 -7.04 0.42 8.47
N GLY A 30 -7.30 0.49 9.78
CA GLY A 30 -7.83 -0.62 10.58
C GLY A 30 -6.97 -0.90 11.79
N SER A 31 -6.13 -1.93 11.70
CA SER A 31 -5.32 -2.39 12.82
C SER A 31 -4.38 -1.32 13.38
N PRO A 32 -4.31 -1.13 14.72
CA PRO A 32 -3.31 -0.27 15.36
C PRO A 32 -1.90 -0.88 15.34
N THR A 33 -1.77 -2.20 15.19
CA THR A 33 -0.49 -2.91 15.12
C THR A 33 0.02 -3.05 13.69
N GLY A 34 -0.86 -2.99 12.69
CA GLY A 34 -0.51 -2.99 11.27
C GLY A 34 0.18 -1.70 10.81
N ARG A 35 0.64 -1.69 9.56
CA ARG A 35 1.33 -0.53 8.96
C ARG A 35 0.85 -0.26 7.54
N THR A 36 0.88 1.01 7.18
CA THR A 36 0.61 1.48 5.81
C THR A 36 1.84 2.21 5.29
N ILE A 37 2.27 1.85 4.09
CA ILE A 37 3.27 2.58 3.32
C ILE A 37 2.54 3.38 2.24
N LEU A 38 2.76 4.70 2.24
CA LEU A 38 2.25 5.57 1.18
C LEU A 38 3.19 5.51 -0.01
N MET A 39 2.62 5.34 -1.20
CA MET A 39 3.37 5.34 -2.45
C MET A 39 2.47 5.75 -3.61
N SER A 40 3.06 6.09 -4.75
CA SER A 40 2.31 6.44 -5.95
C SER A 40 1.49 5.24 -6.47
N PRO A 41 0.43 5.47 -7.28
CA PRO A 41 -0.35 4.38 -7.86
C PRO A 41 0.49 3.33 -8.61
N VAL A 42 1.53 3.77 -9.32
CA VAL A 42 2.44 2.88 -10.05
C VAL A 42 3.28 2.00 -9.11
N MET A 43 3.72 2.53 -7.97
CA MET A 43 4.41 1.75 -6.94
C MET A 43 3.47 0.77 -6.24
N VAL A 44 2.21 1.14 -6.00
CA VAL A 44 1.20 0.22 -5.45
C VAL A 44 0.99 -0.96 -6.40
N ALA A 45 0.90 -0.71 -7.71
CA ALA A 45 0.78 -1.76 -8.71
C ALA A 45 2.00 -2.68 -8.72
N ALA A 46 3.22 -2.14 -8.65
CA ALA A 46 4.45 -2.91 -8.55
C ALA A 46 4.45 -3.81 -7.30
N ALA A 47 4.07 -3.26 -6.15
CA ALA A 47 3.99 -4.01 -4.90
C ALA A 47 2.91 -5.11 -4.94
N ALA A 48 1.78 -4.84 -5.58
CA ALA A 48 0.68 -5.80 -5.75
C ALA A 48 1.10 -7.00 -6.63
N VAL A 49 1.85 -6.76 -7.71
CA VAL A 49 2.39 -7.82 -8.58
C VAL A 49 3.43 -8.67 -7.85
N CYS A 50 4.32 -8.03 -7.08
CA CYS A 50 5.41 -8.74 -6.41
C CYS A 50 5.05 -9.36 -5.05
N GLY A 51 3.93 -8.97 -4.43
CA GLY A 51 3.54 -9.39 -3.08
C GLY A 51 4.42 -8.81 -1.96
N LYS A 52 5.22 -7.77 -2.25
CA LYS A 52 6.13 -7.10 -1.31
C LYS A 52 6.36 -5.66 -1.75
N VAL A 53 6.97 -4.83 -0.91
CA VAL A 53 7.40 -3.48 -1.33
C VAL A 53 8.43 -3.63 -2.44
N SER A 54 8.16 -3.02 -3.59
CA SER A 54 8.96 -3.13 -4.81
C SER A 54 9.08 -1.80 -5.51
N ASP A 55 10.19 -1.60 -6.22
CA ASP A 55 10.41 -0.44 -7.07
C ASP A 55 9.74 -0.63 -8.44
N ALA A 56 8.86 0.28 -8.81
CA ALA A 56 8.16 0.23 -10.09
C ALA A 56 9.10 0.28 -11.31
N ARG A 57 10.29 0.88 -11.18
CA ARG A 57 11.28 0.95 -12.27
C ARG A 57 11.86 -0.41 -12.60
N GLU A 58 12.07 -1.24 -11.58
CA GLU A 58 12.56 -2.61 -11.75
C GLU A 58 11.44 -3.54 -12.27
N VAL A 59 10.20 -3.31 -11.82
CA VAL A 59 9.06 -4.18 -12.17
C VAL A 59 8.52 -3.90 -13.57
N PHE A 60 8.38 -2.64 -13.96
CA PHE A 60 7.72 -2.26 -15.22
C PHE A 60 8.68 -1.84 -16.33
N GLN A 61 10.00 -1.79 -16.08
CA GLN A 61 11.02 -1.41 -17.06
C GLN A 61 10.60 -0.19 -17.88
N PHE A 62 10.53 0.98 -17.23
CA PHE A 62 10.31 2.23 -17.96
C PHE A 62 11.50 2.44 -18.89
N ASN A 63 11.30 2.19 -20.18
CA ASN A 63 12.25 2.60 -21.19
C ASN A 63 12.28 4.12 -21.18
N GLU A 64 13.47 4.69 -20.96
CA GLU A 64 13.73 6.08 -21.26
C GLU A 64 13.95 6.17 -22.78
N ASP A 65 12.86 6.39 -23.52
CA ASP A 65 12.93 6.84 -24.92
C ASP A 65 13.24 8.35 -24.97
#